data_AF-A0A2V7X9S5-F1
#
_entry.id   AF-A0A2V7X9S5-F1
#
_cell.length_a   1.000
_cell.length_b   1.000
_cell.length_c   1.000
_cell.angle_alpha   90.00
_cell.angle_beta   90.00
_cell.angle_gamma   90.00
#
_symmetry.space_group_name_H-M   'P 1'
#
loop_
_entity.id
_entity.type
_entity.pdbx_description
1 polymer ?
#
loop_
_entity_poly.entity_id
_entity_poly.type
_entity_poly.pdbx_seq_one_letter_code
_entity_poly.pdbx_strand_id
1 'polypeptide(L)'
;MTVIMVLLTFAIFLSIDYVRGHKQQLAHQSDAQPVRRPSVSQVVPAFVAGFEVPENVRYHAGHTWALAESRELVRVGMDDFASKLIGKIDTITLPQRGRWVRQGQKLWTIFRDGKSVDMVSPIEGTITDVNEAVARNPELARKDPYGEGWLVTVQAPDSKLNFRNLLSGTLARLWTEDSALRLRSRMPALAGALAQDGGVAMDDLTAHMPNQDWAEVTKEFFLS
;
A
#
# COMPACT_ATOMS: atom_id res chain seq x y z
N MET A 1 15.97 77.05 -3.85
CA MET A 1 17.11 76.21 -3.40
C MET A 1 16.66 74.91 -2.74
N THR A 2 15.55 74.89 -1.97
CA THR A 2 15.03 73.69 -1.29
C THR A 2 14.42 72.62 -2.21
N VAL A 3 13.70 73.02 -3.26
CA VAL A 3 13.04 72.08 -4.20
C VAL A 3 14.05 71.20 -4.95
N ILE A 4 15.20 71.76 -5.33
CA ILE A 4 16.29 71.01 -6.00
C ILE A 4 16.87 69.98 -5.03
N MET A 5 17.00 70.30 -3.74
CA MET A 5 17.54 69.39 -2.73
C MET A 5 16.62 68.18 -2.48
N VAL A 6 15.30 68.39 -2.50
CA VAL A 6 14.30 67.31 -2.29
C VAL A 6 14.25 66.37 -3.49
N LEU A 7 14.33 66.89 -4.71
CA LEU A 7 14.39 66.05 -5.91
C LEU A 7 15.67 65.21 -5.95
N LEU A 8 16.78 65.78 -5.49
CA LEU A 8 18.07 65.11 -5.46
C LEU A 8 18.12 63.97 -4.43
N THR A 9 17.52 64.15 -3.26
CA THR A 9 17.39 63.06 -2.27
C THR A 9 16.46 61.95 -2.75
N PHE A 10 15.37 62.28 -3.44
CA PHE A 10 14.45 61.27 -4.00
C PHE A 10 15.11 60.43 -5.10
N ALA A 11 15.88 61.08 -5.99
CA ALA A 11 16.64 60.40 -7.04
C ALA A 11 17.73 59.47 -6.48
N ILE A 12 18.40 59.88 -5.40
CA ILE A 12 19.37 59.03 -4.70
C ILE A 12 18.69 57.80 -4.10
N PHE A 13 17.53 57.97 -3.44
CA PHE A 13 16.80 56.85 -2.86
C PHE A 13 16.33 55.84 -3.92
N LEU A 14 15.76 56.31 -5.04
CA LEU A 14 15.35 55.45 -6.15
C LEU A 14 16.55 54.72 -6.78
N SER A 15 17.71 55.38 -6.86
CA SER A 15 18.93 54.75 -7.39
C SER A 15 19.48 53.67 -6.45
N ILE A 16 19.46 53.92 -5.13
CA ILE A 16 19.87 52.93 -4.12
C ILE A 16 18.94 51.72 -4.14
N ASP A 17 17.63 51.95 -4.21
CA ASP A 17 16.62 50.89 -4.26
C ASP A 17 16.74 50.06 -5.55
N TYR A 18 16.92 50.73 -6.69
CA TYR A 18 17.14 50.09 -7.98
C TYR A 18 18.42 49.22 -7.99
N VAL A 19 19.53 49.72 -7.46
CA VAL A 19 20.81 48.96 -7.40
C VAL A 19 20.72 47.79 -6.40
N ARG A 20 19.99 47.94 -5.29
CA ARG A 20 19.76 46.85 -4.32
C ARG A 20 18.85 45.76 -4.88
N GLY A 21 17.75 46.12 -5.56
CA GLY A 21 16.85 45.17 -6.21
C GLY A 21 17.53 44.41 -7.35
N HIS A 22 18.37 45.09 -8.14
CA HIS A 22 19.04 44.46 -9.27
C HIS A 22 20.16 43.48 -8.84
N LYS A 23 20.87 43.77 -7.73
CA LYS A 23 21.86 42.83 -7.16
C LYS A 23 21.23 41.55 -6.58
N GLN A 24 19.98 41.60 -6.10
CA GLN A 24 19.28 40.40 -5.61
C GLN A 24 18.84 39.46 -6.74
N GLN A 25 18.55 39.98 -7.93
CA GLN A 25 18.20 39.14 -9.09
C GLN A 25 19.40 38.44 -9.72
N LEU A 26 20.56 39.10 -9.79
CA LEU A 26 21.79 38.51 -10.35
C LEU A 26 22.47 37.49 -9.41
N ALA A 27 22.22 37.58 -8.10
CA ALA A 27 22.74 36.62 -7.12
C ALA A 27 21.95 35.29 -7.06
N HIS A 28 20.81 35.17 -7.76
CA HIS A 28 20.01 33.94 -7.80
C HIS A 28 20.27 33.07 -9.05
N GLN A 29 21.25 33.41 -9.88
CA GLN A 29 21.65 32.63 -11.06
C GLN A 29 23.17 32.48 -11.14
N SER A 30 23.78 31.71 -10.24
CA SER A 30 25.01 30.92 -10.49
C SER A 30 25.51 30.30 -9.19
N ASP A 31 25.01 29.10 -8.89
CA ASP A 31 25.77 28.01 -8.28
C ASP A 31 24.91 26.74 -8.39
N ALA A 32 24.64 26.35 -9.64
CA ALA A 32 24.13 25.03 -9.94
C ALA A 32 25.31 24.04 -9.89
N GLN A 33 25.74 23.69 -8.67
CA GLN A 33 26.25 22.34 -8.47
C GLN A 33 25.13 21.37 -8.90
N PRO A 34 25.43 20.27 -9.60
CA PRO A 34 24.44 19.24 -9.81
C PRO A 34 24.15 18.65 -8.43
N VAL A 35 23.16 19.22 -7.75
CA VAL A 35 22.48 18.55 -6.65
C VAL A 35 21.98 17.28 -7.30
N ARG A 36 22.68 16.17 -7.04
CA ARG A 36 22.06 14.85 -7.09
C ARG A 36 20.84 15.01 -6.20
N ARG A 37 19.69 15.32 -6.81
CA ARG A 37 18.41 15.03 -6.18
C ARG A 37 18.59 13.59 -5.74
N PRO A 38 18.49 13.25 -4.44
CA PRO A 38 18.28 11.86 -4.12
C PRO A 38 17.10 11.46 -4.99
N SER A 39 17.42 10.58 -5.95
CA SER A 39 16.46 9.84 -6.74
C SER A 39 15.34 9.48 -5.78
N VAL A 40 14.10 9.88 -6.12
CA VAL A 40 12.84 9.48 -5.48
C VAL A 40 13.14 8.39 -4.48
N SER A 41 13.21 8.73 -3.18
CA SER A 41 13.54 7.76 -2.13
C SER A 41 12.83 6.49 -2.52
N GLN A 42 13.58 5.49 -2.97
CA GLN A 42 13.01 4.18 -3.21
C GLN A 42 12.56 3.79 -1.83
N VAL A 43 11.25 3.91 -1.61
CA VAL A 43 10.55 3.33 -0.48
C VAL A 43 10.81 1.85 -0.66
N VAL A 44 11.95 1.37 -0.18
CA VAL A 44 12.15 -0.05 -0.03
C VAL A 44 11.03 -0.44 0.94
N PRO A 45 10.05 -1.25 0.51
CA PRO A 45 9.00 -1.67 1.43
C PRO A 45 9.69 -2.27 2.65
N ALA A 46 9.14 -2.01 3.84
CA ALA A 46 9.67 -2.63 5.04
C ALA A 46 9.37 -4.13 4.93
N PHE A 47 10.34 -4.89 4.44
CA PHE A 47 10.22 -6.33 4.34
C PHE A 47 10.25 -6.94 5.75
N VAL A 48 9.34 -7.86 6.02
CA VAL A 48 9.28 -8.63 7.26
C VAL A 48 9.17 -10.10 6.89
N ALA A 49 10.15 -10.91 7.29
CA ALA A 49 10.19 -12.34 7.00
C ALA A 49 9.97 -12.68 5.50
N GLY A 50 10.44 -11.82 4.59
CA GLY A 50 10.31 -11.99 3.14
C GLY A 50 9.05 -11.39 2.51
N PHE A 51 8.19 -10.74 3.29
CA PHE A 51 6.95 -10.14 2.84
C PHE A 51 6.99 -8.62 2.91
N GLU A 52 6.43 -7.94 1.92
CA GLU A 52 6.32 -6.48 1.93
C GLU A 52 5.29 -6.02 2.97
N VAL A 53 5.68 -5.08 3.83
CA VAL A 53 4.78 -4.47 4.82
C VAL A 53 4.85 -2.93 4.78
N PRO A 54 4.21 -2.28 3.79
CA PRO A 54 4.14 -0.82 3.73
C PRO A 54 3.52 -0.18 4.98
N GLU A 55 4.09 0.94 5.44
CA GLU A 55 3.60 1.63 6.65
C GLU A 55 2.35 2.50 6.42
N ASN A 56 2.07 2.84 5.16
CA ASN A 56 0.98 3.75 4.77
C ASN A 56 -0.40 3.07 4.75
N VAL A 57 -0.46 1.74 4.87
CA VAL A 57 -1.73 0.98 4.93
C VAL A 57 -2.03 0.50 6.34
N ARG A 58 -3.21 -0.10 6.50
CA ARG A 58 -3.68 -0.72 7.76
C ARG A 58 -4.16 -2.12 7.45
N TYR A 59 -3.83 -3.09 8.30
CA TYR A 59 -4.05 -4.50 8.01
C TYR A 59 -5.14 -5.09 8.89
N HIS A 60 -5.95 -5.96 8.29
CA HIS A 60 -6.88 -6.82 9.00
C HIS A 60 -6.24 -8.20 9.18
N ALA A 61 -6.56 -8.88 10.28
CA ALA A 61 -5.99 -10.20 10.60
C ALA A 61 -6.28 -11.30 9.55
N GLY A 62 -7.25 -11.08 8.68
CA GLY A 62 -7.55 -11.93 7.51
C GLY A 62 -6.74 -11.57 6.25
N HIS A 63 -5.56 -10.97 6.41
CA HIS A 63 -4.63 -10.63 5.32
C HIS A 63 -5.22 -9.75 4.20
N THR A 64 -6.08 -8.82 4.60
CA THR A 64 -6.53 -7.70 3.75
C THR A 64 -6.04 -6.38 4.30
N TRP A 65 -5.83 -5.41 3.41
CA TRP A 65 -5.37 -4.07 3.79
C TRP A 65 -6.38 -3.00 3.41
N ALA A 66 -6.31 -1.87 4.13
CA ALA A 66 -7.10 -0.67 3.92
C ALA A 66 -6.18 0.56 3.83
N LEU A 67 -6.34 1.35 2.77
CA LEU A 67 -5.66 2.63 2.54
C LEU A 67 -6.71 3.74 2.45
N ALA A 68 -6.60 4.76 3.30
CA ALA A 68 -7.48 5.92 3.21
C ALA A 68 -7.07 6.80 2.01
N GLU A 69 -7.94 6.90 1.01
CA GLU A 69 -7.79 7.81 -0.14
C GLU A 69 -8.32 9.21 0.19
N SER A 70 -9.37 9.25 1.02
CA SER A 70 -9.95 10.47 1.56
C SER A 70 -10.49 10.22 2.96
N ARG A 71 -11.23 11.18 3.53
CA ARG A 71 -11.86 11.04 4.84
C ARG A 71 -12.81 9.85 4.91
N GLU A 72 -13.50 9.56 3.82
CA GLU A 72 -14.57 8.55 3.80
C GLU A 72 -14.39 7.51 2.69
N LEU A 73 -13.42 7.68 1.79
CA LEU A 73 -13.11 6.69 0.76
C LEU A 73 -11.87 5.89 1.14
N VAL A 74 -12.01 4.57 1.16
CA VAL A 74 -10.94 3.65 1.51
C VAL A 74 -10.74 2.65 0.38
N ARG A 75 -9.51 2.51 -0.10
CA ARG A 75 -9.08 1.48 -1.04
C ARG A 75 -8.70 0.22 -0.28
N VAL A 76 -9.07 -0.94 -0.81
CA VAL A 76 -8.91 -2.23 -0.15
C VAL A 76 -8.31 -3.26 -1.12
N GLY A 77 -7.41 -4.11 -0.61
CA GLY A 77 -6.81 -5.23 -1.34
C GLY A 77 -6.35 -6.36 -0.41
N MET A 78 -5.71 -7.39 -0.95
CA MET A 78 -5.02 -8.43 -0.18
C MET A 78 -3.54 -8.06 0.00
N ASP A 79 -2.93 -8.48 1.10
CA ASP A 79 -1.51 -8.19 1.37
C ASP A 79 -0.54 -9.12 0.63
N ASP A 80 0.76 -8.81 0.65
CA ASP A 80 1.81 -9.59 -0.01
C ASP A 80 1.96 -11.01 0.57
N PHE A 81 1.59 -11.20 1.84
CA PHE A 81 1.55 -12.53 2.43
C PHE A 81 0.43 -13.37 1.80
N ALA A 82 -0.78 -12.82 1.70
CA ALA A 82 -1.90 -13.48 1.05
C ALA A 82 -1.62 -13.78 -0.41
N SER A 83 -1.09 -12.82 -1.18
CA SER A 83 -0.81 -13.02 -2.61
C SER A 83 0.13 -14.19 -2.85
N LYS A 84 1.24 -14.27 -2.10
CA LYS A 84 2.22 -15.36 -2.20
C LYS A 84 1.71 -16.68 -1.66
N LEU A 85 0.89 -16.66 -0.60
CA LEU A 85 0.29 -17.87 -0.04
C LEU A 85 -0.74 -18.48 -0.99
N ILE A 86 -1.59 -17.64 -1.59
CA ILE A 86 -2.57 -18.06 -2.59
C ILE A 86 -1.86 -18.63 -3.82
N GLY A 87 -0.76 -17.99 -4.24
CA GLY A 87 -0.01 -18.39 -5.43
C GLY A 87 -0.75 -17.99 -6.70
N LYS A 88 -0.62 -18.80 -7.75
CA LYS A 88 -1.30 -18.57 -9.03
C LYS A 88 -2.83 -18.40 -8.84
N ILE A 89 -3.40 -17.36 -9.47
CA ILE A 89 -4.83 -17.05 -9.38
C ILE A 89 -5.50 -17.30 -10.74
N ASP A 90 -6.56 -18.12 -10.76
CA ASP A 90 -7.33 -18.34 -11.99
C ASP A 90 -8.39 -17.25 -12.19
N THR A 91 -9.13 -16.89 -11.13
CA THR A 91 -10.21 -15.89 -11.17
C THR A 91 -10.47 -15.30 -9.78
N ILE A 92 -10.92 -14.04 -9.73
CA ILE A 92 -11.40 -13.40 -8.51
C ILE A 92 -12.85 -12.94 -8.72
N THR A 93 -13.74 -13.37 -7.84
CA THR A 93 -15.14 -12.91 -7.80
C THR A 93 -15.25 -11.71 -6.87
N LEU A 94 -15.36 -10.53 -7.47
CA LEU A 94 -15.55 -9.26 -6.77
C LEU A 94 -17.02 -9.03 -6.39
N PRO A 95 -17.30 -8.25 -5.34
CA PRO A 95 -18.67 -7.92 -4.95
C PRO A 95 -19.31 -6.89 -5.90
N GLN A 96 -20.62 -6.67 -5.77
CA GLN A 96 -21.31 -5.63 -6.55
C GLN A 96 -21.13 -4.24 -5.92
N ARG A 97 -20.99 -3.20 -6.76
CA ARG A 97 -21.09 -1.80 -6.34
C ARG A 97 -22.45 -1.55 -5.65
N GLY A 98 -22.45 -0.71 -4.62
CA GLY A 98 -23.63 -0.39 -3.81
C GLY A 98 -23.94 -1.39 -2.69
N ARG A 99 -23.28 -2.56 -2.64
CA ARG A 99 -23.45 -3.51 -1.54
C ARG A 99 -22.82 -2.95 -0.25
N TRP A 100 -23.57 -3.02 0.86
CA TRP A 100 -23.05 -2.80 2.20
C TRP A 100 -22.29 -4.04 2.72
N VAL A 101 -21.15 -3.83 3.37
CA VAL A 101 -20.33 -4.88 3.99
C VAL A 101 -19.91 -4.46 5.40
N ARG A 102 -19.80 -5.43 6.31
CA ARG A 102 -19.24 -5.22 7.66
C ARG A 102 -17.76 -5.60 7.72
N GLN A 103 -17.00 -4.99 8.62
CA GLN A 103 -15.65 -5.44 8.95
C GLN A 103 -15.68 -6.93 9.35
N GLY A 104 -14.76 -7.72 8.80
CA GLY A 104 -14.70 -9.17 9.00
C GLY A 104 -15.69 -9.99 8.16
N GLN A 105 -16.60 -9.37 7.40
CA GLN A 105 -17.51 -10.09 6.51
C GLN A 105 -16.84 -10.42 5.18
N LYS A 106 -17.21 -11.56 4.56
CA LYS A 106 -16.84 -11.91 3.18
C LYS A 106 -16.99 -10.75 2.21
N LEU A 107 -15.89 -10.41 1.53
CA LEU A 107 -15.79 -9.33 0.56
C LEU A 107 -15.64 -9.86 -0.87
N TRP A 108 -14.67 -10.73 -1.13
CA TRP A 108 -14.46 -11.39 -2.42
C TRP A 108 -14.06 -12.87 -2.25
N THR A 109 -14.07 -13.62 -3.35
CA THR A 109 -13.62 -15.02 -3.41
C THR A 109 -12.55 -15.18 -4.47
N ILE A 110 -11.52 -15.96 -4.17
CA ILE A 110 -10.40 -16.23 -5.07
C ILE A 110 -10.45 -17.70 -5.46
N PHE A 111 -10.24 -18.01 -6.74
CA PHE A 111 -10.25 -19.36 -7.29
C PHE A 111 -8.87 -19.75 -7.81
N ARG A 112 -8.48 -20.98 -7.49
CA ARG A 112 -7.24 -21.61 -7.95
C ARG A 112 -7.45 -23.12 -8.08
N ASP A 113 -7.12 -23.69 -9.24
CA ASP A 113 -7.08 -25.13 -9.51
C ASP A 113 -8.36 -25.88 -9.06
N GLY A 114 -9.52 -25.23 -9.25
CA GLY A 114 -10.83 -25.75 -8.85
C GLY A 114 -11.16 -25.66 -7.36
N LYS A 115 -10.31 -25.01 -6.56
CA LYS A 115 -10.56 -24.62 -5.17
C LYS A 115 -10.86 -23.13 -5.07
N SER A 116 -11.43 -22.74 -3.94
CA SER A 116 -11.74 -21.35 -3.66
C SER A 116 -11.46 -21.00 -2.21
N VAL A 117 -11.08 -19.75 -1.98
CA VAL A 117 -11.00 -19.18 -0.64
C VAL A 117 -11.67 -17.80 -0.60
N ASP A 118 -12.37 -17.55 0.51
CA ASP A 118 -13.02 -16.28 0.75
C ASP A 118 -12.09 -15.34 1.52
N MET A 119 -12.16 -14.05 1.23
CA MET A 119 -11.42 -13.02 1.95
C MET A 119 -12.39 -12.03 2.60
N VAL A 120 -11.98 -11.47 3.72
CA VAL A 120 -12.84 -10.63 4.57
C VAL A 120 -12.54 -9.14 4.39
N SER A 121 -13.58 -8.31 4.57
CA SER A 121 -13.45 -6.87 4.50
C SER A 121 -12.68 -6.33 5.70
N PRO A 122 -11.64 -5.50 5.51
CA PRO A 122 -10.94 -4.86 6.63
C PRO A 122 -11.75 -3.73 7.25
N ILE A 123 -12.80 -3.23 6.59
CA ILE A 123 -13.62 -2.10 7.04
C ILE A 123 -15.10 -2.34 6.75
N GLU A 124 -15.98 -1.58 7.39
CA GLU A 124 -17.39 -1.54 7.04
C GLU A 124 -17.74 -0.33 6.18
N GLY A 125 -18.77 -0.48 5.35
CA GLY A 125 -19.24 0.59 4.47
C GLY A 125 -19.93 0.08 3.22
N THR A 126 -20.16 1.00 2.28
CA THR A 126 -20.75 0.70 0.97
C THR A 126 -19.65 0.57 -0.08
N ILE A 127 -19.64 -0.52 -0.86
CA ILE A 127 -18.72 -0.67 -1.98
C ILE A 127 -19.04 0.38 -3.04
N THR A 128 -18.07 1.25 -3.35
CA THR A 128 -18.23 2.31 -4.35
C THR A 128 -17.70 1.91 -5.71
N ASP A 129 -16.61 1.15 -5.75
CA ASP A 129 -15.99 0.70 -6.99
C ASP A 129 -15.28 -0.65 -6.83
N VAL A 130 -15.03 -1.29 -7.97
CA VAL A 130 -14.32 -2.57 -8.08
C VAL A 130 -13.25 -2.46 -9.16
N ASN A 131 -12.10 -3.12 -8.96
CA ASN A 131 -11.01 -3.08 -9.92
C ASN A 131 -11.26 -4.03 -11.09
N GLU A 132 -11.83 -3.49 -12.16
CA GLU A 132 -12.11 -4.21 -13.41
C GLU A 132 -10.84 -4.74 -14.10
N ALA A 133 -9.68 -4.12 -13.86
CA ALA A 133 -8.42 -4.61 -14.42
C ALA A 133 -7.99 -5.93 -13.78
N VAL A 134 -8.14 -6.05 -12.46
CA VAL A 134 -7.89 -7.30 -11.73
C VAL A 134 -8.92 -8.38 -12.10
N ALA A 135 -10.19 -8.01 -12.30
CA ALA A 135 -11.21 -8.97 -12.75
C ALA A 135 -10.85 -9.61 -14.11
N ARG A 136 -10.20 -8.85 -15.01
CA ARG A 136 -9.70 -9.35 -16.30
C ARG A 136 -8.33 -10.03 -16.21
N ASN A 137 -7.48 -9.58 -15.30
CA ASN A 137 -6.13 -10.09 -15.10
C ASN A 137 -5.83 -10.25 -13.59
N PRO A 138 -6.23 -11.39 -12.99
CA PRO A 138 -6.06 -11.65 -11.57
C PRO A 138 -4.61 -11.58 -11.07
N GLU A 139 -3.64 -11.81 -11.95
CA GLU A 139 -2.21 -11.72 -11.63
C GLU A 139 -1.78 -10.33 -11.16
N LEU A 140 -2.54 -9.26 -11.46
CA LEU A 140 -2.27 -7.92 -10.93
C LEU A 140 -2.36 -7.88 -9.40
N ALA A 141 -3.37 -8.51 -8.81
CA ALA A 141 -3.51 -8.60 -7.36
C ALA A 141 -2.38 -9.40 -6.71
N ARG A 142 -1.74 -10.30 -7.48
CA ARG A 142 -0.60 -11.08 -7.00
C ARG A 142 0.72 -10.30 -7.09
N LYS A 143 0.96 -9.65 -8.24
CA LYS A 143 2.24 -9.01 -8.56
C LYS A 143 2.42 -7.62 -7.97
N ASP A 144 1.33 -6.88 -7.79
CA ASP A 144 1.36 -5.53 -7.23
C ASP A 144 0.19 -5.33 -6.23
N PRO A 145 0.20 -6.08 -5.11
CA PRO A 145 -0.94 -6.13 -4.18
C PRO A 145 -1.29 -4.78 -3.56
N TYR A 146 -0.35 -3.82 -3.51
CA TYR A 146 -0.53 -2.50 -2.89
C TYR A 146 -0.70 -1.35 -3.89
N GLY A 147 -0.34 -1.55 -5.16
CA GLY A 147 -0.51 -0.59 -6.25
C GLY A 147 -1.74 -0.91 -7.11
N GLU A 148 -1.50 -1.39 -8.32
CA GLU A 148 -2.53 -1.69 -9.33
C GLU A 148 -3.40 -2.92 -8.99
N GLY A 149 -2.98 -3.73 -8.02
CA GLY A 149 -3.66 -4.93 -7.55
C GLY A 149 -4.75 -4.71 -6.50
N TRP A 150 -5.13 -3.46 -6.19
CA TRP A 150 -6.28 -3.17 -5.33
C TRP A 150 -7.56 -3.82 -5.87
N LEU A 151 -8.54 -4.12 -5.01
CA LEU A 151 -9.70 -4.93 -5.40
C LEU A 151 -11.01 -4.15 -5.37
N VAL A 152 -11.23 -3.36 -4.32
CA VAL A 152 -12.45 -2.54 -4.17
C VAL A 152 -12.14 -1.21 -3.51
N THR A 153 -13.03 -0.24 -3.70
CA THR A 153 -13.12 0.94 -2.84
C THR A 153 -14.41 0.90 -2.04
N VAL A 154 -14.35 1.39 -0.81
CA VAL A 154 -15.47 1.39 0.13
C VAL A 154 -15.67 2.81 0.67
N GLN A 155 -16.90 3.29 0.64
CA GLN A 155 -17.34 4.47 1.37
C GLN A 155 -17.58 4.09 2.84
N ALA A 156 -16.70 4.53 3.72
CA ALA A 156 -16.73 4.33 5.16
C ALA A 156 -16.88 5.69 5.86
N PRO A 157 -18.10 6.17 6.14
CA PRO A 157 -18.33 7.49 6.76
C PRO A 157 -17.63 7.62 8.12
N ASP A 158 -17.50 6.52 8.86
CA ASP A 158 -16.77 6.42 10.13
C ASP A 158 -15.43 5.67 9.99
N SER A 159 -14.65 6.03 8.96
CA SER A 159 -13.35 5.40 8.68
C SER A 159 -12.42 5.39 9.90
N LYS A 160 -12.37 6.50 10.67
CA LYS A 160 -11.55 6.59 11.89
C LYS A 160 -11.84 5.49 12.91
N LEU A 161 -13.11 5.11 13.08
CA LEU A 161 -13.49 4.04 14.01
C LEU A 161 -13.07 2.68 13.45
N ASN A 162 -13.33 2.44 12.16
CA ASN A 162 -12.94 1.22 11.46
C ASN A 162 -11.44 0.92 11.58
N PHE A 163 -10.60 1.95 11.43
CA PHE A 163 -9.15 1.82 11.50
C PHE A 163 -8.60 1.46 12.90
N ARG A 164 -9.39 1.63 13.98
CA ARG A 164 -8.91 1.32 15.35
C ARG A 164 -8.68 -0.18 15.58
N ASN A 165 -9.40 -1.02 14.83
CA ASN A 165 -9.30 -2.47 14.92
C ASN A 165 -8.26 -3.05 13.95
N LEU A 166 -7.54 -2.18 13.21
CA LEU A 166 -6.57 -2.59 12.21
C LEU A 166 -5.15 -2.43 12.71
N LEU A 167 -4.28 -3.32 12.25
CA LEU A 167 -2.86 -3.38 12.58
C LEU A 167 -2.09 -2.34 11.77
N SER A 168 -1.08 -1.73 12.38
CA SER A 168 -0.22 -0.73 11.75
C SER A 168 1.14 -0.64 12.40
N GLY A 169 2.11 -0.04 11.70
CA GLY A 169 3.47 0.18 12.21
C GLY A 169 4.09 -1.10 12.78
N THR A 170 4.63 -1.03 13.99
CA THR A 170 5.27 -2.18 14.66
C THR A 170 4.32 -3.36 14.84
N LEU A 171 3.04 -3.15 15.13
CA LEU A 171 2.09 -4.24 15.32
C LEU A 171 1.84 -5.01 14.02
N ALA A 172 1.73 -4.31 12.89
CA ALA A 172 1.61 -4.97 11.59
C ALA A 172 2.84 -5.82 11.28
N ARG A 173 4.05 -5.30 11.54
CA ARG A 173 5.30 -6.05 11.33
C ARG A 173 5.37 -7.31 12.20
N LEU A 174 5.14 -7.18 13.50
CA LEU A 174 5.17 -8.34 14.41
C LEU A 174 4.12 -9.39 14.04
N TRP A 175 2.94 -8.96 13.63
CA TRP A 175 1.90 -9.86 13.14
C TRP A 175 2.30 -10.57 11.84
N THR A 176 2.90 -9.87 10.87
CA THR A 176 3.41 -10.50 9.64
C THR A 176 4.51 -11.51 9.94
N GLU A 177 5.43 -11.19 10.86
CA GLU A 177 6.47 -12.12 11.31
C GLU A 177 5.87 -13.38 11.95
N ASP A 178 4.89 -13.22 12.84
CA ASP A 178 4.16 -14.35 13.44
C ASP A 178 3.43 -15.19 12.36
N SER A 179 2.73 -14.56 11.43
CA SER A 179 2.07 -15.26 10.32
C SER A 179 3.07 -16.06 9.48
N ALA A 180 4.25 -15.50 9.18
CA ALA A 180 5.31 -16.19 8.47
C ALA A 180 5.88 -17.38 9.26
N LEU A 181 6.07 -17.23 10.58
CA LEU A 181 6.52 -18.31 11.46
C LEU A 181 5.50 -19.45 11.56
N ARG A 182 4.21 -19.12 11.66
CA ARG A 182 3.12 -20.10 11.67
C ARG A 182 3.05 -20.85 10.33
N LEU A 183 3.15 -20.14 9.21
CA LEU A 183 3.17 -20.75 7.89
C LEU A 183 4.35 -21.72 7.73
N ARG A 184 5.55 -21.30 8.13
CA ARG A 184 6.75 -22.15 8.11
C ARG A 184 6.59 -23.40 8.95
N SER A 185 5.95 -23.29 10.12
CA SER A 185 5.70 -24.43 11.01
C SER A 185 4.73 -25.44 10.39
N ARG A 186 3.77 -24.98 9.57
CA ARG A 186 2.87 -25.84 8.79
C ARG A 186 3.54 -26.46 7.58
N MET A 187 4.57 -25.80 7.04
CA MET A 187 5.20 -26.18 5.78
C MET A 187 6.73 -26.30 5.94
N PRO A 188 7.23 -27.28 6.72
CA PRO A 188 8.67 -27.42 6.97
C PRO A 188 9.48 -27.65 5.69
N ALA A 189 8.88 -28.33 4.70
CA ALA A 189 9.49 -28.56 3.39
C ALA A 189 9.72 -27.26 2.59
N LEU A 190 8.93 -26.22 2.87
CA LEU A 190 9.07 -24.89 2.26
C LEU A 190 9.82 -23.91 3.16
N ALA A 191 10.32 -24.35 4.31
CA ALA A 191 11.21 -23.55 5.15
C ALA A 191 12.54 -23.19 4.45
N GLY A 192 12.93 -23.93 3.41
CA GLY A 192 14.05 -23.56 2.52
C GLY A 192 13.70 -22.53 1.44
N ALA A 193 12.41 -22.29 1.18
CA ALA A 193 11.88 -21.34 0.19
C ALA A 193 11.64 -19.93 0.77
N LEU A 194 11.60 -19.79 2.09
CA LEU A 194 11.68 -18.51 2.78
C LEU A 194 13.16 -18.25 3.05
N ALA A 195 13.76 -17.33 2.31
CA ALA A 195 15.22 -17.21 2.22
C ALA A 195 15.89 -17.11 3.60
N GLN A 196 16.80 -18.04 3.87
CA GLN A 196 17.51 -18.17 5.15
C GLN A 196 18.45 -16.97 5.43
N ASP A 197 18.64 -16.08 4.45
CA ASP A 197 19.49 -14.89 4.46
C ASP A 197 18.73 -13.56 4.60
N GLY A 198 17.39 -13.60 4.77
CA GLY A 198 16.56 -12.39 4.83
C GLY A 198 16.13 -11.83 3.47
N GLY A 199 16.24 -12.62 2.40
CA GLY A 199 15.69 -12.31 1.08
C GLY A 199 14.15 -12.31 0.97
N VAL A 200 13.64 -11.94 -0.20
CA VAL A 200 12.21 -11.87 -0.52
C VAL A 200 11.61 -13.29 -0.58
N ALA A 201 10.42 -13.49 -0.01
CA ALA A 201 9.69 -14.76 -0.08
C ALA A 201 9.31 -15.07 -1.54
N MET A 202 9.24 -16.37 -1.89
CA MET A 202 8.86 -16.79 -3.23
C MET A 202 7.45 -16.31 -3.61
N ASP A 203 7.30 -15.99 -4.88
CA ASP A 203 6.08 -15.49 -5.51
C ASP A 203 4.86 -16.43 -5.44
N ASP A 204 5.11 -17.74 -5.36
CA ASP A 204 4.09 -18.78 -5.21
C ASP A 204 4.58 -19.82 -4.19
N LEU A 205 4.15 -19.68 -2.94
CA LEU A 205 4.57 -20.53 -1.83
C LEU A 205 3.90 -21.91 -1.87
N THR A 206 2.86 -22.08 -2.67
CA THR A 206 2.02 -23.28 -2.64
C THR A 206 1.97 -23.98 -4.00
N ALA A 207 2.88 -23.64 -4.92
CA ALA A 207 2.95 -24.21 -6.28
C ALA A 207 3.01 -25.75 -6.33
N HIS A 208 3.58 -26.38 -5.31
CA HIS A 208 3.71 -27.85 -5.20
C HIS A 208 2.81 -28.46 -4.13
N MET A 209 1.87 -27.70 -3.60
CA MET A 209 0.98 -28.13 -2.52
C MET A 209 -0.25 -28.88 -3.08
N PRO A 210 -0.62 -30.04 -2.51
CA PRO A 210 -1.91 -30.67 -2.80
C PRO A 210 -3.08 -29.74 -2.48
N ASN A 211 -4.14 -29.80 -3.29
CA ASN A 211 -5.31 -28.91 -3.16
C ASN A 211 -6.05 -28.99 -1.81
N GLN A 212 -5.95 -30.11 -1.08
CA GLN A 212 -6.55 -30.25 0.25
C GLN A 212 -5.77 -29.41 1.27
N ASP A 213 -4.46 -29.58 1.30
CA ASP A 213 -3.57 -28.84 2.21
C ASP A 213 -3.66 -27.33 1.94
N TRP A 214 -3.78 -26.94 0.67
CA TRP A 214 -3.98 -25.54 0.28
C TRP A 214 -5.22 -24.94 0.94
N ALA A 215 -6.36 -25.62 0.82
CA ALA A 215 -7.62 -25.12 1.37
C ALA A 215 -7.57 -25.01 2.90
N GLU A 216 -6.95 -25.97 3.58
CA GLU A 216 -6.78 -25.94 5.04
C GLU A 216 -5.89 -24.78 5.49
N VAL A 217 -4.75 -24.57 4.82
CA VAL A 217 -3.81 -23.48 5.15
C VAL A 217 -4.45 -22.12 4.88
N THR A 218 -5.04 -21.90 3.69
CA THR A 218 -5.64 -20.60 3.38
C THR A 218 -6.79 -20.24 4.32
N LYS A 219 -7.56 -21.26 4.77
CA LYS A 219 -8.65 -21.06 5.71
C LYS A 219 -8.18 -20.55 7.07
N GLU A 220 -7.05 -21.08 7.55
CA GLU A 220 -6.42 -20.68 8.81
C GLU A 220 -6.01 -19.20 8.80
N PHE A 221 -5.44 -18.71 7.69
CA PHE A 221 -4.92 -17.34 7.60
C PHE A 221 -5.98 -16.31 7.21
N PHE A 222 -6.97 -16.66 6.39
CA PHE A 222 -7.90 -15.66 5.81
C PHE A 222 -9.20 -15.49 6.60
N LEU A 223 -9.34 -16.18 7.73
CA LEU A 223 -10.51 -16.12 8.63
C LEU A 223 -11.84 -16.49 7.93
N SER A 224 -11.75 -17.38 6.93
CA SER A 224 -12.88 -17.84 6.10
C SER A 224 -13.41 -19.20 6.51
#